data_AF-A0A6V7L0I3-F1
#
_entry.id   AF-A0A6V7L0I3-F1
#
_cell.length_a   1.000
_cell.length_b   1.000
_cell.length_c   1.000
_cell.angle_alpha   90.00
_cell.angle_beta   90.00
_cell.angle_gamma   90.00
#
_symmetry.space_group_name_H-M   'P 1'
#
loop_
_entity.id
_entity.type
_entity.pdbx_description
1 polymer ?
#
loop_
_entity_poly.entity_id
_entity_poly.type
_entity_poly.pdbx_seq_one_letter_code
_entity_poly.pdbx_strand_id
1 'polypeptide(L)' 'AVGCDGVVGSGAVVDTCGVCGGQGRGCKQFEGIFMEPILPKGHQPVTTIPRGAMSLNISELRYTGNFL' A
#
# COMPACT_ATOMS: atom_id res chain seq x y z
N ALA A 1 -14.92 -12.46 18.35
CA ALA A 1 -13.67 -12.20 17.62
C ALA A 1 -12.57 -11.86 18.62
N VAL A 2 -11.32 -12.19 18.32
CA VAL A 2 -10.15 -11.74 19.10
C VAL A 2 -9.75 -10.36 18.57
N GLY A 3 -9.52 -9.39 19.45
CA GLY A 3 -9.02 -8.08 19.04
C GLY A 3 -7.56 -8.13 18.58
N CYS A 4 -7.07 -7.07 17.95
CA CYS A 4 -5.67 -6.96 17.54
C CYS A 4 -4.68 -6.97 18.71
N ASP A 5 -5.18 -6.77 19.93
CA ASP A 5 -4.46 -6.83 21.20
C ASP A 5 -4.36 -8.26 21.77
N GLY A 6 -4.93 -9.25 21.07
CA GLY A 6 -4.95 -10.66 21.50
C GLY A 6 -6.03 -10.99 22.52
N VAL A 7 -6.90 -10.04 22.88
CA VAL A 7 -7.94 -10.24 23.89
C VAL A 7 -9.27 -10.62 23.23
N VAL A 8 -9.90 -11.69 23.72
CA VAL A 8 -11.22 -12.13 23.22
C VAL A 8 -12.28 -11.11 23.60
N GLY A 9 -12.98 -10.57 22.60
CA GLY A 9 -14.09 -9.65 22.83
C GLY A 9 -13.72 -8.20 23.15
N SER A 10 -12.44 -7.81 23.03
CA SER A 10 -12.00 -6.42 23.28
C SER A 10 -12.52 -5.41 22.24
N GLY A 11 -12.86 -5.87 21.04
CA GLY A 11 -13.25 -5.00 19.93
C GLY A 11 -12.10 -4.16 19.36
N ALA A 12 -10.85 -4.41 19.78
CA ALA A 12 -9.69 -3.67 19.30
C ALA A 12 -9.40 -4.01 17.83
N VAL A 13 -9.21 -2.97 17.00
CA VAL A 13 -8.94 -3.08 15.56
C VAL A 13 -7.64 -2.37 15.21
N VAL A 14 -6.92 -2.90 14.21
CA VAL A 14 -5.72 -2.27 13.66
C VAL A 14 -6.11 -1.04 12.85
N ASP A 15 -5.43 0.09 13.07
CA ASP A 15 -5.67 1.32 12.33
C ASP A 15 -5.06 1.28 10.90
N THR A 16 -5.28 2.35 10.14
CA THR A 16 -4.74 2.48 8.76
C THR A 16 -3.21 2.50 8.69
N CYS A 17 -2.53 2.72 9.82
CA CYS A 17 -1.09 2.72 9.95
C CYS A 17 -0.53 1.40 10.50
N GLY A 18 -1.37 0.36 10.65
CA GLY A 18 -0.94 -0.94 11.14
C GLY A 18 -0.78 -1.02 12.65
N VAL A 19 -1.27 -0.02 13.40
CA VAL A 19 -1.16 0.05 14.86
C VAL A 19 -2.47 -0.39 15.50
N CYS A 20 -2.39 -1.36 16.42
CA CYS A 20 -3.57 -1.81 17.17
C CYS A 20 -4.11 -0.68 18.06
N GLY A 21 -5.39 -0.34 17.89
CA GLY A 21 -6.02 0.77 18.62
C GLY A 21 -5.48 2.16 18.24
N GLY A 22 -4.74 2.26 17.13
CA GLY A 22 -4.19 3.52 16.65
C GLY A 22 -5.27 4.47 16.10
N GLN A 23 -4.86 5.72 15.82
CA GLN A 23 -5.74 6.79 15.34
C GLN A 23 -5.57 7.09 13.84
N GLY A 24 -4.75 6.32 13.12
CA GLY A 24 -4.49 6.50 11.68
C GLY A 24 -3.62 7.72 11.34
N ARG A 25 -2.90 8.29 12.31
CA ARG A 25 -2.08 9.52 12.14
C ARG A 25 -0.57 9.29 12.25
N GLY A 26 -0.15 8.06 12.55
CA GLY A 26 1.27 7.71 12.76
C GLY A 26 2.04 7.40 11.47
N CYS A 27 1.41 7.49 10.32
CA CYS A 27 1.98 7.13 9.03
C CYS A 27 1.60 8.15 7.95
N LYS A 28 2.28 8.06 6.80
CA LYS A 28 2.02 8.89 5.63
C LYS A 28 1.45 8.04 4.50
N GLN A 29 0.41 8.54 3.84
CA GLN A 29 -0.14 7.96 2.63
C GLN A 29 0.66 8.42 1.40
N PHE A 30 0.92 7.48 0.48
CA PHE A 30 1.61 7.73 -0.78
C PHE A 30 0.71 7.29 -1.93
N GLU A 31 0.50 8.17 -2.90
CA GLU A 31 -0.28 7.90 -4.10
C GLU A 31 0.44 8.50 -5.31
N GLY A 32 0.31 7.87 -6.47
CA GLY A 32 0.97 8.32 -7.68
C GLY A 32 0.53 7.52 -8.90
N ILE A 33 0.72 8.12 -10.08
CA ILE A 33 0.44 7.48 -11.37
C ILE A 33 1.70 7.60 -12.22
N PHE A 34 2.07 6.50 -12.87
CA PHE A 34 3.16 6.46 -13.84
C PHE A 34 2.59 6.46 -15.26
N MET A 35 2.96 7.47 -16.06
CA MET A 35 2.45 7.67 -17.42
C MET A 35 3.55 7.96 -18.45
N GLU A 36 4.74 7.36 -18.27
CA GLU A 36 5.85 7.61 -19.19
C GLU A 36 5.54 7.04 -20.59
N PRO A 37 5.51 7.88 -21.64
CA PRO A 37 5.04 7.47 -22.96
C PRO A 37 6.07 6.69 -23.77
N ILE A 38 7.37 6.86 -23.47
CA ILE A 38 8.47 6.24 -24.19
C ILE A 38 9.38 5.55 -23.18
N LEU A 39 9.28 4.23 -23.12
CA LEU A 39 10.10 3.40 -22.25
C LEU A 39 11.18 2.69 -23.07
N PRO A 40 12.44 2.66 -22.59
CA PRO A 40 13.45 1.77 -23.14
C PRO A 40 12.97 0.32 -23.12
N LYS A 41 13.52 -0.51 -24.01
CA LYS A 41 13.22 -1.94 -24.02
C LYS A 41 13.66 -2.59 -22.69
N GLY A 42 12.82 -3.48 -22.16
CA GLY A 42 13.08 -4.22 -20.93
C GLY A 42 12.29 -3.68 -19.74
N HIS A 43 12.51 -4.26 -18.56
CA HIS A 43 11.83 -3.87 -17.33
C HIS A 43 12.28 -2.49 -16.89
N GLN A 44 11.30 -1.62 -16.64
CA GLN A 44 11.56 -0.25 -16.20
C GLN A 44 11.11 -0.06 -14.75
N PRO A 45 11.92 0.60 -13.91
CA PRO A 45 11.52 0.92 -12.55
C PRO A 45 10.44 2.01 -12.57
N VAL A 46 9.25 1.68 -12.06
CA VAL A 46 8.12 2.62 -11.95
C VAL A 46 8.23 3.47 -10.69
N THR A 47 8.52 2.84 -9.55
CA THR A 47 8.67 3.51 -8.26
C THR A 47 9.41 2.60 -7.28
N THR A 48 9.82 3.14 -6.14
CA THR A 48 10.39 2.38 -5.02
C THR A 48 9.43 2.42 -3.84
N ILE A 49 9.07 1.24 -3.34
CA ILE A 49 8.20 1.11 -2.17
C ILE A 49 9.05 1.38 -0.91
N PRO A 50 8.72 2.42 -0.11
CA PRO A 50 9.52 2.74 1.07
C PRO A 50 9.40 1.64 2.13
N ARG A 51 10.45 1.47 2.92
CA ARG A 51 10.46 0.53 4.04
C ARG A 51 9.30 0.82 5.00
N GLY A 52 8.55 -0.22 5.36
CA GLY A 52 7.41 -0.10 6.27
C GLY A 52 6.11 0.33 5.60
N ALA A 53 6.08 0.50 4.28
CA ALA A 53 4.83 0.66 3.55
C ALA A 53 3.95 -0.59 3.70
N MET A 54 2.65 -0.36 3.88
CA MET A 54 1.64 -1.40 4.01
C MET A 54 0.42 -1.04 3.16
N SER A 55 -0.50 -1.98 2.97
CA SER A 55 -1.72 -1.76 2.18
C SER A 55 -1.42 -1.28 0.75
N LEU A 56 -0.45 -1.92 0.10
CA LEU A 56 0.01 -1.58 -1.24
C LEU A 56 -1.05 -1.95 -2.29
N ASN A 57 -1.43 -0.99 -3.11
CA ASN A 57 -2.31 -1.21 -4.26
C ASN A 57 -1.61 -0.69 -5.52
N ILE A 58 -1.30 -1.61 -6.43
CA ILE A 58 -0.64 -1.32 -7.71
C ILE A 58 -1.49 -1.95 -8.79
N SER A 59 -1.98 -1.14 -9.72
CA SER A 59 -2.87 -1.57 -10.78
C SER A 59 -2.56 -0.87 -12.09
N GLU A 60 -2.79 -1.58 -13.20
CA GLU A 60 -2.79 -0.95 -14.52
C GLU A 60 -4.11 -0.19 -14.71
N LEU A 61 -4.01 1.12 -14.93
CA LEU A 61 -5.20 1.97 -15.13
C LEU A 61 -5.91 1.69 -16.46
N ARG A 62 -5.18 1.13 -17.43
CA ARG A 62 -5.66 0.82 -18.77
C ARG A 62 -4.82 -0.32 -19.34
N TYR A 63 -5.46 -1.19 -20.10
CA TYR A 63 -4.78 -2.26 -20.79
C TYR A 63 -3.73 -1.69 -21.75
N THR A 64 -2.50 -2.20 -21.64
CA THR A 64 -1.41 -1.90 -22.57
C THR A 64 -0.71 -3.20 -22.95
N GLY A 65 0.30 -3.13 -23.83
CA GLY A 65 1.21 -4.26 -24.06
C GLY A 65 2.29 -4.42 -22.99
N ASN A 66 2.29 -3.57 -21.96
CA ASN A 66 3.19 -3.67 -20.81
C ASN A 66 2.57 -4.56 -19.73
N PHE A 67 3.39 -4.98 -18.77
CA PHE A 67 2.99 -5.78 -17.62
C PHE A 67 3.74 -5.28 -16.38
N LEU A 68 3.05 -5.28 -15.23
CA LEU A 68 3.60 -4.93 -13.91
C LEU A 68 4.17 -6.16 -13.19
#